data_AF-A0A423PLB5-F1
#
_entry.id   AF-A0A423PLB5-F1
#
_cell.length_a   1.000
_cell.length_b   1.000
_cell.length_c   1.000
_cell.angle_alpha   90.00
_cell.angle_beta   90.00
_cell.angle_gamma   90.00
#
_symmetry.space_group_name_H-M   'P 1'
#
loop_
_entity.id
_entity.type
_entity.pdbx_description
1 polymer ?
#
loop_
_entity_poly.entity_id
_entity_poly.type
_entity_poly.pdbx_seq_one_letter_code
_entity_poly.pdbx_strand_id
1 'polypeptide(L)'
;MSNYCKNCRFDHRKATGENACPITTLYWDFLDRNMNVFEHNHRMVFQVKNLEKKRADTDLITAIREQARTLRQRIADGERI
;
A
#
# COMPACT_ATOMS: atom_id res chain seq x y z
N MET A 1 12.87 -5.27 7.50
CA MET A 1 14.05 -5.14 8.38
C MET A 1 15.25 -5.78 7.68
N SER A 2 15.85 -5.05 6.75
CA SER A 2 17.05 -5.44 5.99
C SER A 2 17.70 -4.17 5.45
N ASN A 3 18.85 -4.30 4.79
CA ASN A 3 19.51 -3.21 4.08
C ASN A 3 19.11 -3.13 2.59
N TYR A 4 18.17 -3.94 2.11
CA TYR A 4 17.75 -3.95 0.70
C TYR A 4 17.20 -2.60 0.24
N CYS A 5 16.52 -1.86 1.12
CA CYS A 5 15.98 -0.55 0.80
C CYS A 5 17.07 0.52 0.57
N LYS A 6 18.32 0.32 1.02
CA LYS A 6 19.37 1.34 0.95
C LYS A 6 19.75 1.70 -0.49
N ASN A 7 19.75 0.72 -1.38
CA ASN A 7 20.11 0.87 -2.80
C ASN A 7 18.93 0.53 -3.73
N CYS A 8 17.70 0.46 -3.19
CA CYS A 8 16.52 0.19 -4.00
C CYS A 8 16.10 1.45 -4.75
N ARG A 9 15.66 1.32 -6.01
CA ARG A 9 15.12 2.43 -6.80
C ARG A 9 13.85 3.05 -6.20
N PHE A 10 13.16 2.30 -5.34
CA PHE A 10 11.92 2.70 -4.71
C PHE A 10 12.12 3.20 -3.28
N ASP A 11 11.32 4.18 -2.88
CA ASP A 11 11.24 4.68 -1.51
C ASP A 11 10.15 3.94 -0.73
N HIS A 12 10.57 3.11 0.22
CA HIS A 12 9.69 2.35 1.11
C HIS A 12 8.76 3.22 1.97
N ARG A 13 9.08 4.50 2.16
CA ARG A 13 8.26 5.43 2.95
C ARG A 13 7.07 5.99 2.16
N LYS A 14 7.12 5.91 0.83
CA LYS A 14 6.09 6.43 -0.06
C LYS A 14 5.12 5.33 -0.44
N ALA A 15 3.83 5.63 -0.30
CA ALA A 15 2.74 4.77 -0.77
C ALA A 15 2.24 5.16 -2.17
N THR A 16 2.57 6.38 -2.62
CA THR A 16 2.16 6.94 -3.91
C THR A 16 3.31 7.68 -4.59
N GLY A 17 3.20 7.87 -5.92
CA GLY A 17 4.20 8.52 -6.76
C GLY A 17 5.08 7.53 -7.53
N GLU A 18 5.85 8.05 -8.49
CA GLU A 18 6.64 7.25 -9.45
C GLU A 18 7.65 6.30 -8.79
N ASN A 19 8.32 6.77 -7.74
CA ASN A 19 9.31 5.99 -7.00
C ASN A 19 8.74 5.34 -5.73
N ALA A 20 7.42 5.24 -5.57
CA ALA A 20 6.84 4.58 -4.42
C ALA A 20 7.14 3.08 -4.42
N CYS A 21 7.41 2.53 -3.24
CA CYS A 21 7.63 1.09 -3.12
C CYS A 21 6.33 0.33 -3.44
N PRO A 22 6.34 -0.61 -4.40
CA PRO A 22 5.17 -1.40 -4.74
C PRO A 22 4.58 -2.14 -3.54
N ILE A 23 5.43 -2.62 -2.62
CA ILE A 23 5.00 -3.29 -1.39
C ILE A 23 4.23 -2.34 -0.47
N THR A 24 4.71 -1.10 -0.31
CA THR A 24 4.03 -0.10 0.53
C THR A 24 2.66 0.24 -0.05
N THR A 25 2.56 0.50 -1.35
CA THR A 25 1.28 0.74 -2.03
C THR A 25 0.32 -0.44 -1.87
N LEU A 26 0.77 -1.65 -2.23
CA LEU A 26 -0.06 -2.86 -2.22
C LEU A 26 -0.46 -3.27 -0.79
N TYR A 27 0.37 -3.00 0.21
CA TYR A 27 0.04 -3.25 1.62
C TYR A 27 -1.16 -2.42 2.07
N TRP A 28 -1.16 -1.11 1.77
CA TRP A 28 -2.26 -0.24 2.17
C TRP A 28 -3.55 -0.53 1.41
N ASP A 29 -3.46 -0.78 0.10
CA ASP A 29 -4.62 -1.21 -0.69
C ASP A 29 -5.17 -2.56 -0.19
N PHE A 30 -4.31 -3.51 0.18
CA PHE A 30 -4.73 -4.79 0.74
C PHE A 30 -5.48 -4.64 2.07
N LEU A 31 -5.02 -3.76 2.95
CA LEU A 31 -5.72 -3.50 4.21
C LEU A 31 -7.04 -2.78 3.96
N ASP A 32 -7.07 -1.80 3.08
CA ASP A 32 -8.27 -1.03 2.76
C ASP A 32 -9.39 -1.89 2.19
N ARG A 33 -9.07 -2.75 1.20
CA ARG A 33 -10.07 -3.63 0.57
C ARG A 33 -10.61 -4.74 1.50
N ASN A 34 -9.88 -5.06 2.57
CA ASN A 34 -10.24 -6.12 3.52
C ASN A 34 -10.56 -5.58 4.92
N MET A 35 -10.80 -4.27 5.06
CA MET A 35 -10.93 -3.62 6.38
C MET A 35 -12.00 -4.30 7.26
N ASN A 36 -13.16 -4.64 6.68
CA ASN A 36 -14.27 -5.29 7.40
C ASN A 36 -13.87 -6.65 7.99
N VAL A 37 -12.96 -7.38 7.34
CA VAL A 37 -12.45 -8.67 7.86
C VAL A 37 -11.48 -8.45 9.02
N PHE A 38 -10.74 -7.34 9.00
CA PHE A 38 -9.71 -7.06 9.99
C PHE A 38 -10.19 -6.24 11.19
N GLU A 39 -11.36 -5.60 11.13
CA GLU A 39 -11.86 -4.71 12.18
C GLU A 39 -11.99 -5.41 13.55
N HIS A 40 -12.33 -6.70 13.56
CA HIS A 40 -12.48 -7.51 14.77
C HIS A 40 -11.21 -8.30 15.15
N ASN A 41 -10.13 -8.21 14.36
CA ASN A 41 -8.90 -8.94 14.63
C ASN A 41 -7.99 -8.12 15.57
N HIS A 42 -7.87 -8.56 16.83
CA HIS A 42 -7.05 -7.90 17.84
C HIS A 42 -5.59 -7.65 17.42
N ARG A 43 -5.00 -8.54 16.59
CA ARG A 43 -3.63 -8.36 16.10
C ARG A 43 -3.49 -7.21 15.09
N MET A 44 -4.61 -6.82 14.45
CA MET A 44 -4.66 -5.84 13.38
C MET A 44 -5.08 -4.45 13.85
N VAL A 45 -5.40 -4.27 15.13
CA VAL A 45 -5.97 -3.03 15.68
C VAL A 45 -5.16 -1.79 15.30
N PHE A 46 -3.83 -1.84 15.41
CA PHE A 46 -2.99 -0.68 15.09
C PHE A 46 -2.90 -0.40 13.58
N GLN A 47 -2.88 -1.45 12.76
CA GLN A 47 -2.84 -1.36 11.31
C GLN A 47 -4.15 -0.77 10.79
N VAL A 48 -5.29 -1.20 11.32
CA VAL A 48 -6.62 -0.66 10.99
C VAL A 48 -6.71 0.80 11.43
N LYS A 49 -6.28 1.17 12.64
CA LYS A 49 -6.24 2.59 13.07
C LYS A 49 -5.36 3.47 12.18
N ASN A 50 -4.23 2.96 11.71
CA ASN A 50 -3.38 3.70 10.78
C ASN A 50 -4.02 3.82 9.39
N LEU A 51 -4.73 2.79 8.95
CA LEU A 51 -5.53 2.83 7.73
C LEU A 51 -6.65 3.86 7.85
N GLU A 52 -7.37 3.94 8.97
CA GLU A 52 -8.41 4.96 9.20
C GLU A 52 -7.88 6.39 9.01
N LYS A 53 -6.69 6.68 9.54
CA LYS A 53 -6.03 7.99 9.32
C LYS A 53 -5.73 8.25 7.85
N LYS A 54 -5.36 7.22 7.08
CA LYS A 54 -5.16 7.36 5.63
C LYS A 54 -6.48 7.51 4.88
N ARG A 55 -7.54 6.80 5.28
CA ARG A 55 -8.89 6.93 4.70
C ARG A 55 -9.49 8.30 4.96
N ALA A 56 -9.13 8.95 6.08
CA ALA A 56 -9.53 10.33 6.36
C ALA A 56 -8.95 11.34 5.36
N ASP A 57 -7.82 11.01 4.72
CA ASP A 57 -7.27 11.72 3.59
C ASP A 57 -7.76 11.07 2.28
N THR A 58 -8.88 11.58 1.78
CA THR A 58 -9.58 11.01 0.61
C THR A 58 -8.72 11.01 -0.65
N ASP A 59 -7.89 12.04 -0.84
CA ASP A 59 -7.02 12.15 -2.01
C ASP A 59 -5.90 11.10 -1.94
N LEU A 60 -5.28 10.97 -0.76
CA LEU A 60 -4.24 9.98 -0.54
C LEU A 60 -4.75 8.55 -0.74
N ILE A 61 -5.88 8.18 -0.14
CA ILE A 61 -6.39 6.80 -0.27
C ILE A 61 -6.82 6.48 -1.70
N THR A 62 -7.36 7.46 -2.43
CA THR A 62 -7.73 7.29 -3.83
C THR A 62 -6.47 7.08 -4.68
N ALA A 63 -5.43 7.89 -4.49
CA ALA A 63 -4.15 7.72 -5.17
C ALA A 63 -3.49 6.37 -4.87
N ILE A 64 -3.56 5.87 -3.63
CA ILE A 64 -3.07 4.53 -3.26
C ILE A 64 -3.82 3.44 -4.03
N ARG A 65 -5.16 3.52 -4.10
CA ARG A 65 -6.00 2.54 -4.80
C ARG A 65 -5.73 2.52 -6.30
N GLU A 66 -5.60 3.69 -6.91
CA GLU A 66 -5.29 3.82 -8.34
C GLU A 66 -3.91 3.25 -8.65
N GLN A 67 -2.89 3.64 -7.88
CA GLN A 67 -1.55 3.13 -8.08
C GLN A 67 -1.47 1.60 -7.86
N ALA A 68 -2.18 1.07 -6.86
CA ALA A 68 -2.28 -0.36 -6.65
C ALA A 68 -2.97 -1.08 -7.81
N ARG A 69 -4.01 -0.48 -8.42
CA ARG A 69 -4.66 -1.00 -9.63
C ARG A 69 -3.67 -1.07 -10.79
N THR A 70 -2.91 0.01 -11.04
CA THR A 70 -1.89 0.05 -12.09
C THR A 70 -0.80 -0.99 -11.85
N LEU A 71 -0.29 -1.12 -10.62
CA LEU A 71 0.71 -2.13 -10.27
C LEU A 71 0.19 -3.55 -10.52
N ARG A 72 -1.04 -3.86 -10.11
CA ARG A 72 -1.66 -5.16 -10.37
C ARG A 72 -1.80 -5.47 -11.85
N GLN A 73 -2.22 -4.47 -12.65
CA GLN A 73 -2.37 -4.62 -14.09
C GLN A 73 -1.02 -4.94 -14.75
N ARG A 74 0.01 -4.15 -14.46
CA ARG A 74 1.37 -4.38 -14.97
C ARG A 74 1.93 -5.75 -14.61
N ILE A 75 1.70 -6.21 -13.37
CA ILE A 75 2.08 -7.57 -12.94
C ILE A 75 1.29 -8.63 -13.73
N ALA A 76 -0.02 -8.43 -13.93
CA ALA A 76 -0.86 -9.34 -14.70
C ALA A 76 -0.43 -9.42 -16.17
N ASP A 77 0.05 -8.31 -16.73
CA ASP A 77 0.60 -8.21 -18.08
C ASP A 77 2.02 -8.80 -18.20
N GLY A 78 2.59 -9.30 -17.08
CA GLY A 78 3.90 -9.95 -17.04
C GLY A 78 5.09 -8.98 -16.94
N GLU A 79 4.85 -7.69 -16.69
CA GLU A 79 5.92 -6.73 -16.50
C GLU A 79 6.71 -7.01 -15.21
N ARG A 80 8.05 -6.86 -15.30
CA ARG A 80 8.90 -6.85 -14.11
C ARG A 80 8.95 -5.44 -13.52
N ILE A 81 8.32 -5.28 -12.36
CA ILE A 81 8.32 -4.06 -11.54
C ILE A 81 9.50 -4.08 -10.56
#